data_AF-A0A7Y9W2E7-F1
#
_entry.id   AF-A0A7Y9W2E7-F1
#
_cell.length_a   1.000
_cell.length_b   1.000
_cell.length_c   1.000
_cell.angle_alpha   90.00
_cell.angle_beta   90.00
_cell.angle_gamma   90.00
#
_symmetry.space_group_name_H-M   'P 1'
#
loop_
_entity.id
_entity.type
_entity.pdbx_description
1 polymer ?
#
loop_
_entity_poly.entity_id
_entity_poly.type
_entity_poly.pdbx_seq_one_letter_code
_entity_poly.pdbx_strand_id
1 'polypeptide(L)'
;MAKKILAQDQESLADALFPSEVEDVEDAILSIPPEKRVLRTDQYDFSVSTLVSMMDKEEVKIPEFQRRYVWSDRQASRLIESLIIQCPLPVIYMNQEKDETFSVIDGNQRLNSLKRFLDDDFSLSGLTSYPELAGLKFSQLDKRFQRHIVNRVMRCTIILKDTHPQVKFDVFERLNSGAVALTRQELRHGLFYGKLLKLAAEVVKDLKLESHLGSGADKRMKAEEFVIRYWALSKGVGHYEKPLATFISNYAEENRNPTDAELSSLKESIQVAYNRATALFGKYCFSFSKNGKPRFNAAVFDAQMVASSKLSQAKYKALLSNVSEVQEEYKDLQEDDEFIKSVTLATSDKASLQGRIHKISALFKSIV
;
A
#
# COMPACT_ATOMS: atom_id res chain seq x y z
N MET A 1 35.72 -12.03 -29.64
CA MET A 1 34.50 -11.23 -29.87
C MET A 1 33.21 -12.04 -29.66
N ALA A 2 33.09 -13.28 -30.15
CA ALA A 2 31.85 -14.08 -30.05
C ALA A 2 31.32 -14.34 -28.62
N LYS A 3 32.19 -14.57 -27.63
CA LYS A 3 31.77 -14.79 -26.22
C LYS A 3 31.14 -13.57 -25.54
N LYS A 4 31.48 -12.35 -25.98
CA LYS A 4 30.96 -11.10 -25.39
C LYS A 4 29.55 -10.80 -25.91
N ILE A 5 29.29 -11.15 -27.17
CA ILE A 5 27.99 -11.00 -27.85
C ILE A 5 26.98 -12.02 -27.28
N LEU A 6 27.40 -13.27 -27.09
CA LEU A 6 26.56 -14.33 -26.50
C LEU A 6 26.17 -14.06 -25.02
N ALA A 7 27.02 -13.38 -24.26
CA ALA A 7 26.70 -13.00 -22.88
C ALA A 7 25.67 -11.86 -22.81
N GLN A 8 25.79 -10.88 -23.71
CA GLN A 8 24.81 -9.78 -23.85
C GLN A 8 23.44 -10.29 -24.29
N ASP A 9 23.38 -11.30 -25.17
CA ASP A 9 22.12 -11.91 -25.60
C ASP A 9 21.45 -12.74 -24.49
N GLN A 10 22.23 -13.35 -23.59
CA GLN A 10 21.68 -14.09 -22.45
C GLN A 10 21.15 -13.19 -21.34
N GLU A 11 21.81 -12.06 -21.03
CA GLU A 11 21.30 -11.03 -20.11
C GLU A 11 20.00 -10.40 -20.65
N SER A 12 20.00 -10.01 -21.93
CA SER A 12 18.82 -9.49 -22.63
C SER A 12 17.63 -10.46 -22.58
N LEU A 13 17.90 -11.76 -22.80
CA LEU A 13 16.87 -12.80 -22.75
C LEU A 13 16.42 -13.07 -21.31
N ALA A 14 17.32 -13.00 -20.33
CA ALA A 14 16.99 -13.13 -18.91
C ALA A 14 16.12 -11.96 -18.42
N ASP A 15 16.43 -10.73 -18.80
CA ASP A 15 15.63 -9.53 -18.48
C ASP A 15 14.24 -9.58 -19.12
N ALA A 16 14.13 -10.18 -20.31
CA ALA A 16 12.86 -10.36 -21.01
C ALA A 16 11.99 -11.49 -20.43
N LEU A 17 12.62 -12.57 -19.93
CA LEU A 17 11.93 -13.75 -19.39
C LEU A 17 11.65 -13.63 -17.88
N PHE A 18 12.50 -12.90 -17.16
CA PHE A 18 12.43 -12.65 -15.73
C PHE A 18 12.60 -11.14 -15.47
N PRO A 19 11.63 -10.29 -15.87
CA PRO A 19 11.73 -8.86 -15.60
C PRO A 19 11.87 -8.65 -14.10
N SER A 20 13.04 -8.19 -13.68
CA SER A 20 13.29 -7.77 -12.32
C SER A 20 12.50 -6.47 -12.09
N GLU A 21 11.23 -6.57 -11.72
CA GLU A 21 10.53 -5.47 -11.04
C GLU A 21 11.11 -5.31 -9.62
N VAL A 22 12.41 -5.02 -9.55
CA VAL A 22 13.02 -4.52 -8.33
C VAL A 22 12.83 -3.01 -8.42
N GLU A 23 11.73 -2.50 -7.87
CA GLU A 23 11.73 -1.10 -7.44
C GLU A 23 12.84 -1.00 -6.39
N ASP A 24 14.01 -0.50 -6.79
CA ASP A 24 15.20 -0.34 -5.95
C ASP A 24 14.83 0.17 -4.55
N VAL A 25 14.82 -0.76 -3.59
CA VAL A 25 14.60 -0.49 -2.17
C VAL A 25 15.72 0.43 -1.64
N GLU A 26 16.89 0.36 -2.26
CA GLU A 26 18.08 1.15 -1.91
C GLU A 26 17.91 2.64 -2.22
N ASP A 27 17.24 3.02 -3.32
CA ASP A 27 17.13 4.42 -3.75
C ASP A 27 16.20 5.26 -2.84
N ALA A 28 15.30 4.62 -2.07
CA ALA A 28 14.24 5.30 -1.30
C ALA A 28 14.69 5.89 0.02
N ILE A 29 15.59 5.20 0.71
CA ILE A 29 16.21 5.71 1.92
C ILE A 29 17.32 6.70 1.55
N LEU A 30 18.06 6.42 0.47
CA LEU A 30 19.21 7.22 0.05
C LEU A 30 18.83 8.66 -0.37
N SER A 31 17.59 8.91 -0.80
CA SER A 31 17.11 10.26 -1.12
C SER A 31 16.78 11.13 0.11
N ILE A 32 16.65 10.54 1.29
CA ILE A 32 16.33 11.25 2.54
C ILE A 32 17.65 11.70 3.19
N PRO A 33 17.81 12.94 3.70
CA PRO A 33 19.02 13.33 4.43
C PRO A 33 19.33 12.37 5.60
N PRO A 34 20.59 11.97 5.85
CA PRO A 34 20.94 10.99 6.89
C PRO A 34 20.33 11.30 8.27
N GLU A 35 20.30 12.57 8.67
CA GLU A 35 19.70 13.06 9.91
C GLU A 35 18.19 12.80 10.03
N LYS A 36 17.48 12.62 8.92
CA LYS A 36 16.05 12.26 8.88
C LYS A 36 15.81 10.75 8.81
N ARG A 37 16.85 9.92 8.65
CA ARG A 37 16.76 8.45 8.59
C ARG A 37 16.76 7.78 9.98
N VAL A 38 16.58 8.57 11.04
CA VAL A 38 16.65 8.10 12.42
C VAL A 38 15.32 7.47 12.83
N LEU A 39 15.37 6.20 13.22
CA LEU A 39 14.26 5.53 13.89
C LEU A 39 14.19 5.99 15.34
N ARG A 40 13.05 6.56 15.74
CA ARG A 40 12.80 6.98 17.12
C ARG A 40 11.78 6.05 17.74
N THR A 41 12.15 5.43 18.86
CA THR A 41 11.28 4.48 19.56
C THR A 41 11.31 4.66 21.06
N ASP A 42 10.17 4.42 21.69
CA ASP A 42 10.03 4.26 23.13
C ASP A 42 9.59 2.85 23.51
N GLN A 43 9.91 2.43 24.73
CA GLN A 43 9.52 1.14 25.28
C GLN A 43 8.43 1.35 26.33
N TYR A 44 7.33 0.62 26.21
CA TYR A 44 6.21 0.64 27.14
C TYR A 44 5.86 -0.77 27.58
N ASP A 45 5.51 -0.90 28.85
CA ASP A 45 5.09 -2.15 29.44
C ASP A 45 3.64 -1.99 29.91
N PHE A 46 2.70 -2.58 29.17
CA PHE A 46 1.28 -2.53 29.48
C PHE A 46 0.79 -3.87 30.02
N SER A 47 -0.07 -3.86 31.03
CA SER A 47 -0.79 -5.09 31.41
C SER A 47 -1.78 -5.50 30.31
N VAL A 48 -2.13 -6.78 30.26
CA VAL A 48 -3.17 -7.30 29.36
C VAL A 48 -4.48 -6.53 29.53
N SER A 49 -4.91 -6.25 30.77
CA SER A 49 -6.11 -5.45 31.03
C SER A 49 -6.05 -4.04 30.44
N THR A 50 -4.90 -3.38 30.57
CA THR A 50 -4.71 -2.02 30.04
C THR A 50 -4.76 -2.03 28.52
N LEU A 51 -4.05 -2.96 27.86
CA LEU A 51 -4.09 -3.07 26.40
C LEU A 51 -5.51 -3.31 25.87
N VAL A 52 -6.26 -4.23 26.48
CA VAL A 52 -7.64 -4.51 26.05
C VAL A 52 -8.53 -3.29 26.27
N SER A 53 -8.41 -2.62 27.42
CA SER A 53 -9.15 -1.37 27.71
C SER A 53 -8.82 -0.26 26.70
N MET A 54 -7.55 -0.09 26.34
CA MET A 54 -7.13 0.88 25.32
C MET A 54 -7.69 0.52 23.94
N MET A 55 -7.78 -0.78 23.60
CA MET A 55 -8.43 -1.22 22.36
C MET A 55 -9.93 -0.93 22.37
N ASP A 56 -10.62 -1.13 23.49
CA ASP A 56 -12.05 -0.84 23.65
C ASP A 56 -12.37 0.65 23.49
N LYS A 57 -11.46 1.51 23.95
CA LYS A 57 -11.55 2.98 23.83
C LYS A 57 -11.05 3.54 22.50
N GLU A 58 -10.62 2.67 21.59
CA GLU A 58 -9.95 3.05 20.34
C GLU A 58 -8.66 3.89 20.54
N GLU A 59 -8.01 3.78 21.70
CA GLU A 59 -6.67 4.35 21.96
C GLU A 59 -5.58 3.49 21.33
N VAL A 60 -5.81 2.17 21.21
CA VAL A 60 -4.97 1.23 20.44
C VAL A 60 -5.81 0.66 19.30
N LYS A 61 -5.47 0.98 18.06
CA LYS A 61 -6.21 0.60 16.85
C LYS A 61 -5.46 -0.50 16.11
N ILE A 62 -6.18 -1.55 15.73
CA ILE A 62 -5.69 -2.56 14.78
C ILE A 62 -6.14 -2.14 13.38
N PRO A 63 -5.20 -1.87 12.45
CA PRO A 63 -5.55 -1.41 11.11
C PRO A 63 -6.45 -2.40 10.34
N GLU A 64 -7.34 -1.88 9.48
CA GLU A 64 -8.43 -2.69 8.90
C GLU A 64 -7.96 -3.87 8.04
N PHE A 65 -6.93 -3.71 7.23
CA PHE A 65 -6.36 -4.79 6.40
C PHE A 65 -5.72 -5.91 7.25
N GLN A 66 -5.36 -5.65 8.51
CA GLN A 66 -4.87 -6.66 9.46
C GLN A 66 -5.98 -7.29 10.32
N ARG A 67 -7.25 -6.88 10.16
CA ARG A 67 -8.36 -7.38 10.99
C ARG A 67 -8.74 -8.83 10.71
N ARG A 68 -8.29 -9.43 9.62
CA ARG A 68 -8.53 -10.85 9.39
C ARG A 68 -7.76 -11.65 10.43
N TYR A 69 -8.47 -12.02 11.50
CA TYR A 69 -7.97 -12.94 12.49
C TYR A 69 -7.86 -14.33 11.87
N VAL A 70 -6.67 -14.92 11.91
CA VAL A 70 -6.35 -16.19 11.21
C VAL A 70 -5.87 -17.27 12.16
N TRP A 71 -5.61 -16.95 13.43
CA TRP A 71 -5.28 -17.97 14.42
C TRP A 71 -6.49 -18.85 14.72
N SER A 72 -6.25 -20.15 14.82
CA SER A 72 -7.23 -21.08 15.40
C SER A 72 -7.35 -20.85 16.91
N ASP A 73 -8.48 -21.24 17.50
CA ASP A 73 -8.64 -21.18 18.97
C ASP A 73 -7.58 -22.00 19.70
N ARG A 74 -7.03 -23.05 19.07
CA ARG A 74 -5.88 -23.79 19.59
C ARG A 74 -4.62 -22.93 19.68
N GLN A 75 -4.30 -22.14 18.65
CA GLN A 75 -3.16 -21.21 18.68
C GLN A 75 -3.37 -20.11 19.72
N ALA A 76 -4.58 -19.54 19.77
CA ALA A 76 -4.97 -18.58 20.79
C ALA A 76 -4.82 -19.14 22.22
N SER A 77 -5.26 -20.38 22.44
CA SER A 77 -5.16 -21.07 23.72
C SER A 77 -3.71 -21.26 24.17
N ARG A 78 -2.79 -21.56 23.23
CA ARG A 78 -1.35 -21.67 23.56
C ARG A 78 -0.73 -20.33 23.97
N LEU A 79 -1.24 -19.21 23.45
CA LEU A 79 -0.85 -17.89 23.94
C LEU A 79 -1.32 -17.68 25.39
N ILE A 80 -2.56 -18.05 25.72
CA ILE A 80 -3.07 -17.95 27.09
C ILE A 80 -2.27 -18.83 28.05
N GLU A 81 -2.00 -20.08 27.65
CA GLU A 81 -1.11 -20.98 28.41
C GLU A 81 0.26 -20.35 28.64
N SER A 82 0.84 -19.72 27.61
CA SER A 82 2.11 -19.00 27.70
C SER A 82 2.09 -17.87 28.74
N LEU A 83 0.97 -17.15 28.88
CA LEU A 83 0.81 -16.15 29.95
C LEU A 83 0.80 -16.82 31.32
N ILE A 84 0.09 -17.94 31.48
CA ILE A 84 -0.06 -18.66 32.74
C ILE A 84 1.29 -19.25 33.21
N ILE A 85 2.08 -19.83 32.29
CA ILE A 85 3.42 -20.35 32.61
C ILE A 85 4.52 -19.27 32.64
N GLN A 86 4.15 -17.99 32.45
CA GLN A 86 5.08 -16.87 32.40
C GLN A 86 6.16 -16.98 31.32
N CYS A 87 5.84 -17.61 30.20
CA CYS A 87 6.72 -17.68 29.04
C CYS A 87 7.02 -16.26 28.53
N PRO A 88 8.27 -15.96 28.12
CA PRO A 88 8.58 -14.73 27.41
C PRO A 88 7.79 -14.65 26.10
N LEU A 89 6.99 -13.59 25.95
CA LEU A 89 6.24 -13.33 24.72
C LEU A 89 7.00 -12.36 23.82
N PRO A 90 6.90 -12.50 22.48
CA PRO A 90 7.48 -11.52 21.57
C PRO A 90 6.89 -10.13 21.81
N VAL A 91 7.68 -9.10 21.53
CA VAL A 91 7.31 -7.68 21.67
C VAL A 91 6.14 -7.35 20.74
N ILE A 92 5.27 -6.44 21.18
CA ILE A 92 4.23 -5.82 20.35
C ILE A 92 4.81 -4.53 19.76
N TYR A 93 4.70 -4.34 18.45
CA TYR A 93 5.14 -3.10 17.81
C TYR A 93 3.93 -2.23 17.49
N MET A 94 4.03 -0.94 17.76
CA MET A 94 2.97 0.03 17.44
C MET A 94 3.58 1.32 16.86
N ASN A 95 2.80 2.04 16.05
CA ASN A 95 3.09 3.40 15.62
C ASN A 95 2.33 4.38 16.50
N GLN A 96 2.98 5.46 16.94
CA GLN A 96 2.31 6.59 17.57
C GLN A 96 1.72 7.52 16.49
N GLU A 97 0.45 7.81 16.64
CA GLU A 97 -0.30 8.69 15.75
C GLU A 97 -0.19 10.16 16.16
N LYS A 98 -0.61 11.07 15.26
CA LYS A 98 -0.56 12.52 15.52
C LYS A 98 -1.47 12.95 16.69
N ASP A 99 -2.52 12.19 16.95
CA ASP A 99 -3.49 12.39 18.05
C ASP A 99 -3.09 11.63 19.33
N GLU A 100 -1.85 11.15 19.43
CA GLU A 100 -1.31 10.35 20.54
C GLU A 100 -1.91 8.94 20.69
N THR A 101 -2.81 8.52 19.79
CA THR A 101 -3.26 7.11 19.75
C THR A 101 -2.18 6.20 19.17
N PHE A 102 -2.36 4.88 19.34
CA PHE A 102 -1.43 3.89 18.83
C PHE A 102 -2.09 3.04 17.73
N SER A 103 -1.35 2.80 16.64
CA SER A 103 -1.74 1.83 15.61
C SER A 103 -0.83 0.60 15.68
N VAL A 104 -1.41 -0.58 15.79
CA VAL A 104 -0.65 -1.84 15.88
C VAL A 104 0.06 -2.13 14.56
N ILE A 105 1.36 -2.40 14.65
CA ILE A 105 2.22 -2.82 13.55
C ILE A 105 2.32 -4.35 13.53
N ASP A 106 2.77 -4.93 14.65
CA ASP A 106 2.94 -6.36 14.83
C ASP A 106 2.35 -6.78 16.18
N GLY A 107 1.75 -7.97 16.22
CA GLY A 107 1.06 -8.50 17.39
C GLY A 107 -0.46 -8.47 17.31
N ASN A 108 -1.04 -8.18 16.14
CA ASN A 108 -2.49 -8.18 15.91
C ASN A 108 -3.17 -9.48 16.37
N GLN A 109 -2.63 -10.66 16.03
CA GLN A 109 -3.22 -11.95 16.41
C GLN A 109 -3.11 -12.17 17.92
N ARG A 110 -2.03 -11.71 18.56
CA ARG A 110 -1.84 -11.80 20.02
C ARG A 110 -2.86 -10.95 20.74
N LEU A 111 -2.94 -9.66 20.41
CA LEU A 111 -3.88 -8.72 21.02
C LEU A 111 -5.35 -9.14 20.84
N ASN A 112 -5.73 -9.54 19.62
CA ASN A 112 -7.09 -10.06 19.38
C ASN A 112 -7.36 -11.35 20.17
N SER A 113 -6.39 -12.27 20.29
CA SER A 113 -6.59 -13.50 21.07
C SER A 113 -6.81 -13.20 22.56
N LEU A 114 -6.11 -12.20 23.10
CA LEU A 114 -6.29 -11.76 24.49
C LEU A 114 -7.69 -11.18 24.69
N LYS A 115 -8.10 -10.24 23.84
CA LYS A 115 -9.44 -9.65 23.86
C LYS A 115 -10.53 -10.72 23.78
N ARG A 116 -10.49 -11.56 22.74
CA ARG A 116 -11.42 -12.68 22.54
C ARG A 116 -11.53 -13.59 23.76
N PHE A 117 -10.40 -13.92 24.39
CA PHE A 117 -10.42 -14.79 25.56
C PHE A 117 -11.07 -14.11 26.77
N LEU A 118 -10.73 -12.85 27.03
CA LEU A 118 -11.32 -12.05 28.12
C LEU A 118 -12.83 -11.84 27.93
N ASP A 119 -13.29 -11.79 26.68
CA ASP A 119 -14.70 -11.67 26.29
C ASP A 119 -15.44 -13.04 26.25
N ASP A 120 -14.80 -14.13 26.67
CA ASP A 120 -15.37 -15.49 26.67
C ASP A 120 -15.74 -16.04 25.26
N ASP A 121 -15.12 -15.53 24.19
CA ASP A 121 -15.42 -15.92 22.80
C ASP A 121 -15.00 -17.37 22.48
N PHE A 122 -14.02 -17.92 23.20
CA PHE A 122 -13.57 -19.29 23.03
C PHE A 122 -13.15 -19.92 24.35
N SER A 123 -13.20 -21.25 24.40
CA SER A 123 -12.68 -22.06 25.51
C SER A 123 -11.28 -22.56 25.20
N LEU A 124 -10.44 -22.70 26.23
CA LEU A 124 -9.07 -23.19 26.07
C LEU A 124 -9.04 -24.59 25.44
N SER A 125 -8.13 -24.80 24.49
CA SER A 125 -8.00 -26.07 23.77
C SER A 125 -6.55 -26.35 23.35
N GLY A 126 -6.19 -27.64 23.29
CA GLY A 126 -4.87 -28.07 22.85
C GLY A 126 -3.71 -27.54 23.70
N LEU A 127 -3.97 -27.38 25.01
CA LEU A 127 -2.99 -27.05 26.03
C LEU A 127 -2.03 -28.21 26.26
N THR A 128 -0.79 -27.92 26.65
CA THR A 128 0.26 -28.93 26.89
C THR A 128 0.77 -28.96 28.32
N SER A 129 0.89 -27.79 28.94
CA SER A 129 1.39 -27.63 30.32
C SER A 129 0.27 -27.73 31.34
N TYR A 130 -0.95 -27.28 30.99
CA TYR A 130 -2.13 -27.34 31.86
C TYR A 130 -3.35 -27.91 31.12
N PRO A 131 -3.32 -29.18 30.69
CA PRO A 131 -4.43 -29.80 29.96
C PRO A 131 -5.76 -29.78 30.74
N GLU A 132 -5.73 -29.73 32.07
CA GLU A 132 -6.90 -29.63 32.95
C GLU A 132 -7.70 -28.32 32.82
N LEU A 133 -7.10 -27.27 32.24
CA LEU A 133 -7.80 -26.01 31.96
C LEU A 133 -8.55 -26.05 30.62
N ALA A 134 -8.40 -27.12 29.82
CA ALA A 134 -9.09 -27.24 28.54
C ALA A 134 -10.61 -27.26 28.73
N GLY A 135 -11.33 -26.62 27.81
CA GLY A 135 -12.78 -26.44 27.86
C GLY A 135 -13.25 -25.27 28.70
N LEU A 136 -12.38 -24.66 29.52
CA LEU A 136 -12.73 -23.48 30.32
C LEU A 136 -12.61 -22.19 29.52
N LYS A 137 -13.58 -21.31 29.68
CA LYS A 137 -13.53 -19.90 29.27
C LYS A 137 -12.92 -19.03 30.38
N PHE A 138 -12.60 -17.76 30.09
CA PHE A 138 -11.96 -16.86 31.06
C PHE A 138 -12.78 -16.69 32.34
N SER A 139 -14.09 -16.46 32.23
CA SER A 139 -14.97 -16.28 33.41
C SER A 139 -15.05 -17.50 34.31
N GLN A 140 -14.80 -18.69 33.76
CA GLN A 140 -14.87 -19.98 34.44
C GLN A 140 -13.56 -20.37 35.15
N LEU A 141 -12.45 -19.67 34.87
CA LEU A 141 -11.18 -19.91 35.55
C LEU A 141 -11.25 -19.48 37.03
N ASP A 142 -10.42 -20.09 37.89
CA ASP A 142 -10.21 -19.60 39.26
C ASP A 142 -9.74 -18.12 39.22
N LYS A 143 -10.22 -17.32 40.20
CA LYS A 143 -9.91 -15.88 40.26
C LYS A 143 -8.41 -15.56 40.30
N ARG A 144 -7.56 -16.49 40.75
CA ARG A 144 -6.10 -16.35 40.71
C ARG A 144 -5.56 -16.41 39.28
N PHE A 145 -6.04 -17.35 38.45
CA PHE A 145 -5.67 -17.41 37.04
C PHE A 145 -6.17 -16.17 36.29
N GLN A 146 -7.42 -15.77 36.52
CA GLN A 146 -7.98 -14.55 35.92
C GLN A 146 -7.07 -13.34 36.23
N ARG A 147 -6.73 -13.14 37.52
CA ARG A 147 -5.87 -12.04 37.96
C ARG A 147 -4.46 -12.12 37.40
N HIS A 148 -3.91 -13.33 37.29
CA HIS A 148 -2.58 -13.55 36.73
C HIS A 148 -2.53 -13.16 35.24
N ILE A 149 -3.54 -13.58 34.47
CA ILE A 149 -3.64 -13.28 33.03
C ILE A 149 -3.78 -11.77 32.80
N VAL A 150 -4.72 -11.11 33.47
CA VAL A 150 -5.00 -9.68 33.22
C VAL A 150 -3.87 -8.76 33.67
N ASN A 151 -3.12 -9.14 34.72
CA ASN A 151 -1.99 -8.36 35.22
C ASN A 151 -0.67 -8.69 34.52
N ARG A 152 -0.64 -9.68 33.61
CA ARG A 152 0.58 -10.02 32.87
C ARG A 152 0.96 -8.84 31.99
N VAL A 153 2.25 -8.49 32.00
CA VAL A 153 2.80 -7.38 31.23
C VAL A 153 3.20 -7.85 29.83
N MET A 154 2.82 -7.06 28.84
CA MET A 154 3.21 -7.18 27.44
C MET A 154 4.15 -6.03 27.09
N ARG A 155 5.35 -6.39 26.63
CA ARG A 155 6.34 -5.40 26.19
C ARG A 155 5.93 -4.84 24.83
N CYS A 156 5.97 -3.52 24.73
CA CYS A 156 5.58 -2.78 23.55
C CYS A 156 6.70 -1.84 23.12
N THR A 157 7.08 -1.89 21.84
CA THR A 157 7.95 -0.89 21.22
C THR A 157 7.09 0.04 20.38
N ILE A 158 7.11 1.33 20.72
CA ILE A 158 6.36 2.38 20.04
C ILE A 158 7.29 3.12 19.09
N ILE A 159 6.99 3.13 17.80
CA ILE A 159 7.65 3.99 16.82
C ILE A 159 7.02 5.38 16.91
N LEU A 160 7.82 6.37 17.29
CA LEU A 160 7.32 7.71 17.57
C LEU A 160 6.87 8.43 16.30
N LYS A 161 5.88 9.32 16.46
CA LYS A 161 5.27 10.08 15.36
C LYS A 161 6.29 10.90 14.56
N ASP A 162 7.38 11.34 15.19
CA ASP A 162 8.48 12.11 14.59
C ASP A 162 9.44 11.29 13.71
N THR A 163 9.26 9.95 13.66
CA THR A 163 10.03 9.10 12.73
C THR A 163 9.56 9.37 11.30
N HIS A 164 10.51 9.52 10.37
CA HIS A 164 10.21 9.79 8.97
C HIS A 164 9.32 8.67 8.36
N PRO A 165 8.33 8.98 7.51
CA PRO A 165 7.37 8.00 6.99
C PRO A 165 8.02 6.81 6.28
N GLN A 166 9.05 7.07 5.48
CA GLN A 166 9.83 6.01 4.84
C GLN A 166 10.53 5.10 5.87
N VAL A 167 11.09 5.64 6.94
CA VAL A 167 11.73 4.83 7.98
C VAL A 167 10.69 3.96 8.70
N LYS A 168 9.50 4.51 8.98
CA LYS A 168 8.37 3.71 9.51
C LYS A 168 8.02 2.57 8.57
N PHE A 169 7.93 2.86 7.27
CA PHE A 169 7.67 1.88 6.22
C PHE A 169 8.73 0.78 6.17
N ASP A 170 10.01 1.12 6.20
CA ASP A 170 11.11 0.16 6.13
C ASP A 170 11.15 -0.73 7.38
N VAL A 171 10.89 -0.16 8.57
CA VAL A 171 10.76 -0.93 9.81
C VAL A 171 9.55 -1.87 9.72
N PHE A 172 8.43 -1.40 9.19
CA PHE A 172 7.23 -2.20 8.99
C PHE A 172 7.49 -3.38 8.05
N GLU A 173 8.18 -3.15 6.93
CA GLU A 173 8.60 -4.18 5.98
C GLU A 173 9.56 -5.20 6.64
N ARG A 174 10.53 -4.73 7.43
CA ARG A 174 11.51 -5.57 8.15
C ARG A 174 10.90 -6.44 9.23
N LEU A 175 9.92 -5.92 9.98
CA LEU A 175 9.22 -6.70 11.01
C LEU A 175 8.35 -7.80 10.38
N ASN A 176 7.82 -7.56 9.18
CA ASN A 176 6.97 -8.51 8.47
C ASN A 176 7.73 -9.46 7.53
N SER A 177 9.06 -9.35 7.39
CA SER A 177 9.83 -10.15 6.42
C SER A 177 9.87 -11.66 6.75
N GLY A 178 9.53 -12.04 7.99
CA GLY A 178 9.37 -13.44 8.40
C GLY A 178 8.01 -14.06 8.04
N ALA A 179 7.06 -13.24 7.56
CA ALA A 179 5.73 -13.65 7.10
C ALA A 179 5.59 -13.41 5.58
N VAL A 180 4.41 -13.67 5.01
CA VAL A 180 4.12 -13.29 3.63
C VAL A 180 4.29 -11.77 3.50
N ALA A 181 5.23 -11.33 2.67
CA ALA A 181 5.55 -9.93 2.49
C ALA A 181 4.33 -9.13 2.00
N LEU A 182 3.97 -8.10 2.75
CA LEU A 182 2.95 -7.13 2.38
C LEU A 182 3.43 -6.30 1.18
N THR A 183 2.55 -5.93 0.27
CA THR A 183 2.84 -4.94 -0.78
C THR A 183 3.06 -3.56 -0.17
N ARG A 184 3.72 -2.68 -0.93
CA ARG A 184 3.86 -1.27 -0.54
C ARG A 184 2.50 -0.62 -0.25
N GLN A 185 1.46 -0.99 -0.99
CA GLN A 185 0.12 -0.47 -0.74
C GLN A 185 -0.53 -1.05 0.51
N GLU A 186 -0.36 -2.34 0.80
CA GLU A 186 -0.79 -2.95 2.06
C GLU A 186 -0.06 -2.30 3.25
N LEU A 187 1.23 -1.98 3.11
CA LEU A 187 2.01 -1.25 4.12
C LEU A 187 1.49 0.20 4.31
N ARG A 188 1.13 0.92 3.23
CA ARG A 188 0.49 2.25 3.32
C ARG A 188 -0.88 2.18 3.96
N HIS A 189 -1.67 1.16 3.64
CA HIS A 189 -2.94 0.89 4.29
C HIS A 189 -2.74 0.56 5.79
N GLY A 190 -1.58 0.01 6.16
CA GLY A 190 -0.96 -0.01 7.51
C GLY A 190 -0.96 1.30 8.21
N LEU A 191 -0.06 2.12 7.73
CA LEU A 191 0.46 3.25 8.47
C LEU A 191 -0.45 4.47 8.31
N PHE A 192 -1.17 4.56 7.19
CA PHE A 192 -1.83 5.79 6.75
C PHE A 192 -3.33 5.59 6.47
N TYR A 193 -3.97 4.59 7.09
CA TYR A 193 -5.41 4.39 6.92
C TYR A 193 -6.22 5.61 7.38
N GLY A 194 -7.12 6.09 6.52
CA GLY A 194 -7.95 7.27 6.77
C GLY A 194 -8.94 7.51 5.64
N LYS A 195 -9.60 8.67 5.66
CA LYS A 195 -10.63 9.05 4.65
C LYS A 195 -10.12 8.95 3.21
N LEU A 196 -8.85 9.27 2.95
CA LEU A 196 -8.26 9.20 1.61
C LEU A 196 -8.18 7.77 1.06
N LEU A 197 -7.64 6.82 1.85
CA LEU A 197 -7.52 5.42 1.40
C LEU A 197 -8.89 4.77 1.27
N LYS A 198 -9.84 5.13 2.14
CA LYS A 198 -11.23 4.73 2.00
C LYS A 198 -11.85 5.22 0.69
N LEU A 199 -11.65 6.49 0.33
CA LEU A 199 -12.08 7.02 -0.96
C LEU A 199 -11.40 6.31 -2.14
N ALA A 200 -10.10 5.97 -2.02
CA ALA A 200 -9.40 5.23 -3.07
C ALA A 200 -10.07 3.87 -3.35
N ALA A 201 -10.41 3.13 -2.30
CA ALA A 201 -11.11 1.85 -2.41
C ALA A 201 -12.53 2.00 -3.00
N GLU A 202 -13.24 3.09 -2.69
CA GLU A 202 -14.54 3.41 -3.30
C GLU A 202 -14.39 3.71 -4.80
N VAL A 203 -13.42 4.54 -5.18
CA VAL A 203 -13.16 4.91 -6.58
C VAL A 203 -12.76 3.70 -7.42
N VAL A 204 -11.95 2.78 -6.90
CA VAL A 204 -11.59 1.54 -7.60
C VAL A 204 -12.84 0.74 -7.98
N LYS A 205 -13.80 0.63 -7.06
CA LYS A 205 -15.07 -0.06 -7.29
C LYS A 205 -15.95 0.69 -8.30
N ASP A 206 -16.12 1.99 -8.12
CA ASP A 206 -16.95 2.84 -8.98
C ASP A 206 -16.46 2.81 -10.44
N LEU A 207 -15.15 2.89 -10.65
CA LEU A 207 -14.52 2.90 -11.98
C LEU A 207 -14.32 1.50 -12.58
N LYS A 208 -14.49 0.45 -11.77
CA LYS A 208 -14.10 -0.93 -12.10
C LYS A 208 -12.64 -1.00 -12.57
N LEU A 209 -11.75 -0.26 -11.90
CA LEU A 209 -10.37 -0.07 -12.34
C LEU A 209 -9.60 -1.41 -12.42
N GLU A 210 -9.95 -2.37 -11.56
CA GLU A 210 -9.40 -3.74 -11.56
C GLU A 210 -9.54 -4.45 -12.92
N SER A 211 -10.56 -4.12 -13.71
CA SER A 211 -10.78 -4.73 -15.04
C SER A 211 -9.64 -4.45 -16.02
N HIS A 212 -8.90 -3.35 -15.83
CA HIS A 212 -7.72 -3.03 -16.64
C HIS A 212 -6.48 -3.82 -16.21
N LEU A 213 -6.43 -4.36 -14.99
CA LEU A 213 -5.24 -5.03 -14.44
C LEU A 213 -5.14 -6.52 -14.82
N GLY A 214 -6.18 -7.10 -15.44
CA GLY A 214 -6.22 -8.49 -15.88
C GLY A 214 -7.18 -9.37 -15.07
N SER A 215 -7.25 -10.67 -15.41
CA SER A 215 -8.25 -11.62 -14.92
C SER A 215 -8.05 -12.15 -13.47
N GLY A 216 -7.28 -11.44 -12.65
CA GLY A 216 -7.16 -11.72 -11.23
C GLY A 216 -7.86 -10.64 -10.41
N ALA A 217 -8.65 -11.02 -9.41
CA ALA A 217 -9.09 -10.07 -8.39
C ALA A 217 -7.84 -9.36 -7.83
N ASP A 218 -7.87 -8.03 -7.71
CA ASP A 218 -6.77 -7.25 -7.17
C ASP A 218 -6.68 -7.44 -5.65
N LYS A 219 -6.21 -8.63 -5.25
CA LYS A 219 -6.19 -9.06 -3.85
C LYS A 219 -5.22 -8.27 -2.99
N ARG A 220 -4.33 -7.46 -3.58
CA ARG A 220 -3.26 -6.74 -2.89
C ARG A 220 -3.25 -5.23 -3.17
N MET A 221 -4.43 -4.69 -3.50
CA MET A 221 -4.69 -3.24 -3.55
C MET A 221 -3.92 -2.46 -4.62
N LYS A 222 -3.49 -3.10 -5.71
CA LYS A 222 -2.72 -2.46 -6.78
C LYS A 222 -3.49 -1.31 -7.46
N ALA A 223 -4.79 -1.47 -7.69
CA ALA A 223 -5.69 -0.47 -8.23
C ALA A 223 -5.84 0.73 -7.29
N GLU A 224 -5.89 0.50 -5.99
CA GLU A 224 -5.94 1.56 -4.98
C GLU A 224 -4.66 2.40 -5.01
N GLU A 225 -3.50 1.74 -5.16
CA GLU A 225 -2.23 2.46 -5.34
C GLU A 225 -2.27 3.36 -6.58
N PHE A 226 -2.82 2.90 -7.72
CA PHE A 226 -2.95 3.72 -8.93
C PHE A 226 -3.82 4.96 -8.72
N VAL A 227 -4.90 4.84 -7.95
CA VAL A 227 -5.76 5.98 -7.60
C VAL A 227 -4.97 7.03 -6.78
N ILE A 228 -4.25 6.59 -5.75
CA ILE A 228 -3.46 7.49 -4.89
C ILE A 228 -2.29 8.10 -5.67
N ARG A 229 -1.64 7.29 -6.51
CA ARG A 229 -0.56 7.71 -7.41
C ARG A 229 -1.04 8.80 -8.37
N TYR A 230 -2.21 8.64 -8.99
CA TYR A 230 -2.81 9.68 -9.81
C TYR A 230 -3.02 10.96 -9.02
N TRP A 231 -3.65 10.89 -7.85
CA TRP A 231 -3.89 12.09 -7.03
C TRP A 231 -2.59 12.81 -6.66
N ALA A 232 -1.57 12.06 -6.25
CA ALA A 232 -0.24 12.59 -5.96
C ALA A 232 0.39 13.28 -7.17
N LEU A 233 0.37 12.65 -8.35
CA LEU A 233 0.92 13.22 -9.58
C LEU A 233 0.10 14.40 -10.13
N SER A 234 -1.21 14.40 -9.90
CA SER A 234 -2.14 15.43 -10.39
C SER A 234 -1.94 16.79 -9.73
N LYS A 235 -1.43 16.85 -8.49
CA LYS A 235 -1.04 18.10 -7.81
C LYS A 235 0.14 18.80 -8.47
N GLY A 236 0.87 18.11 -9.35
CA GLY A 236 1.89 18.67 -10.20
C GLY A 236 3.12 17.76 -10.29
N VAL A 237 3.38 17.25 -11.51
CA VAL A 237 4.57 16.45 -11.84
C VAL A 237 5.89 17.18 -11.54
N GLY A 238 5.87 18.52 -11.45
CA GLY A 238 7.02 19.33 -11.06
C GLY A 238 7.51 19.05 -9.63
N HIS A 239 6.58 18.69 -8.74
CA HIS A 239 6.84 18.37 -7.33
C HIS A 239 7.19 16.90 -7.11
N TYR A 240 7.24 16.09 -8.17
CA TYR A 240 7.69 14.71 -8.05
C TYR A 240 9.18 14.66 -7.69
N GLU A 241 9.45 13.88 -6.64
CA GLU A 241 10.79 13.52 -6.18
C GLU A 241 10.87 12.01 -6.06
N LYS A 242 11.99 11.44 -6.50
CA LYS A 242 12.20 10.01 -6.40
C LYS A 242 12.57 9.60 -4.96
N PRO A 243 12.21 8.39 -4.53
CA PRO A 243 11.43 7.38 -5.27
C PRO A 243 9.91 7.51 -5.20
N LEU A 244 9.26 6.90 -6.19
CA LEU A 244 7.80 6.92 -6.35
C LEU A 244 7.06 6.37 -5.13
N ALA A 245 7.57 5.31 -4.49
CA ALA A 245 6.95 4.78 -3.30
C ALA A 245 6.92 5.78 -2.15
N THR A 246 8.03 6.47 -1.88
CA THR A 246 8.12 7.54 -0.87
C THR A 246 7.19 8.69 -1.22
N PHE A 247 7.15 9.10 -2.49
CA PHE A 247 6.26 10.15 -2.98
C PHE A 247 4.78 9.83 -2.71
N ILE A 248 4.34 8.61 -3.01
CA ILE A 248 2.97 8.16 -2.75
C ILE A 248 2.71 8.08 -1.24
N SER A 249 3.66 7.57 -0.45
CA SER A 249 3.53 7.46 1.00
C SER A 249 3.42 8.83 1.69
N ASN A 250 4.25 9.80 1.31
CA ASN A 250 4.18 11.17 1.81
C ASN A 250 2.83 11.80 1.48
N TYR A 251 2.36 11.64 0.23
CA TYR A 251 1.04 12.13 -0.17
C TYR A 251 -0.08 11.51 0.68
N ALA A 252 -0.03 10.19 0.90
CA ALA A 252 -1.04 9.47 1.68
C ALA A 252 -1.05 9.91 3.16
N GLU A 253 0.12 10.14 3.76
CA GLU A 253 0.22 10.61 5.14
C GLU A 253 -0.27 12.07 5.29
N GLU A 254 0.17 12.97 4.41
CA GLU A 254 -0.20 14.38 4.44
C GLU A 254 -1.70 14.59 4.22
N ASN A 255 -2.31 13.75 3.37
CA ASN A 255 -3.70 13.85 2.97
C ASN A 255 -4.55 12.73 3.60
N ARG A 256 -4.14 12.18 4.75
CA ARG A 256 -4.79 11.01 5.36
C ARG A 256 -6.29 11.21 5.62
N ASN A 257 -6.66 12.39 6.12
CA ASN A 257 -8.04 12.73 6.50
C ASN A 257 -8.50 14.05 5.84
N PRO A 258 -8.78 14.06 4.52
CA PRO A 258 -9.26 15.26 3.84
C PRO A 258 -10.65 15.67 4.35
N THR A 259 -10.97 16.94 4.18
CA THR A 259 -12.31 17.49 4.36
C THR A 259 -13.27 16.93 3.31
N ASP A 260 -14.58 17.01 3.56
CA ASP A 260 -15.57 16.44 2.65
C ASP A 260 -15.61 17.17 1.29
N ALA A 261 -15.24 18.46 1.27
CA ALA A 261 -15.05 19.23 0.04
C ALA A 261 -13.83 18.72 -0.77
N GLU A 262 -12.71 18.44 -0.10
CA GLU A 262 -11.52 17.86 -0.74
C GLU A 262 -11.78 16.44 -1.25
N LEU A 263 -12.50 15.61 -0.48
CA LEU A 263 -12.92 14.28 -0.92
C LEU A 263 -13.76 14.34 -2.21
N SER A 264 -14.71 15.27 -2.26
CA SER A 264 -15.56 15.47 -3.44
C SER A 264 -14.74 15.91 -4.65
N SER A 265 -13.80 16.84 -4.47
CA SER A 265 -12.88 17.30 -5.52
C SER A 265 -11.95 16.18 -6.03
N LEU A 266 -11.39 15.38 -5.12
CA LEU A 266 -10.54 14.24 -5.49
C LEU A 266 -11.31 13.19 -6.29
N LYS A 267 -12.56 12.90 -5.88
CA LYS A 267 -13.46 11.97 -6.58
C LYS A 267 -13.81 12.47 -7.97
N GLU A 268 -14.20 13.73 -8.10
CA GLU A 268 -14.54 14.34 -9.39
C GLU A 268 -13.32 14.37 -10.33
N SER A 269 -12.16 14.80 -9.82
CA SER A 269 -10.92 14.89 -10.59
C SER A 269 -10.54 13.58 -11.24
N ILE A 270 -10.53 12.47 -10.49
CA ILE A 270 -10.16 11.17 -11.04
C ILE A 270 -11.25 10.61 -11.98
N GLN A 271 -12.53 10.83 -11.67
CA GLN A 271 -13.63 10.42 -12.56
C GLN A 271 -13.54 11.11 -13.92
N VAL A 272 -13.26 12.42 -13.95
CA VAL A 272 -13.08 13.18 -15.18
C VAL A 272 -11.87 12.67 -15.95
N ALA A 273 -10.72 12.49 -15.29
CA ALA A 273 -9.52 11.99 -15.94
C ALA A 273 -9.71 10.59 -16.54
N TYR A 274 -10.33 9.68 -15.78
CA TYR A 274 -10.59 8.30 -16.20
C TYR A 274 -11.57 8.24 -17.37
N ASN A 275 -12.69 8.98 -17.31
CA ASN A 275 -13.69 9.00 -18.39
C ASN A 275 -13.09 9.55 -19.68
N ARG A 276 -12.24 10.57 -19.58
CA ARG A 276 -11.55 11.13 -20.75
C ARG A 276 -10.53 10.14 -21.32
N ALA A 277 -9.69 9.54 -20.47
CA ALA A 277 -8.69 8.57 -20.92
C ALA A 277 -9.35 7.36 -21.60
N THR A 278 -10.39 6.78 -20.99
CA THR A 278 -11.11 5.64 -21.55
C THR A 278 -11.82 5.98 -22.86
N ALA A 279 -12.45 7.16 -22.97
CA ALA A 279 -13.10 7.59 -24.20
C ALA A 279 -12.10 7.84 -25.35
N LEU A 280 -10.96 8.47 -25.04
CA LEU A 280 -9.96 8.84 -26.04
C LEU A 280 -9.15 7.62 -26.52
N PHE A 281 -8.63 6.81 -25.60
CA PHE A 281 -7.72 5.71 -25.95
C PHE A 281 -8.45 4.39 -26.24
N GLY A 282 -9.69 4.22 -25.78
CA GLY A 282 -10.49 3.02 -26.05
C GLY A 282 -9.76 1.73 -25.68
N LYS A 283 -9.57 0.83 -26.66
CA LYS A 283 -8.84 -0.44 -26.47
C LYS A 283 -7.37 -0.27 -26.07
N TYR A 284 -6.79 0.91 -26.29
CA TYR A 284 -5.41 1.23 -25.93
C TYR A 284 -5.29 1.87 -24.54
N CYS A 285 -6.41 2.09 -23.85
CA CYS A 285 -6.43 2.71 -22.53
C CYS A 285 -5.55 1.90 -21.55
N PHE A 286 -4.59 2.60 -20.93
CA PHE A 286 -3.60 2.09 -19.98
C PHE A 286 -2.74 0.91 -20.47
N SER A 287 -2.74 0.66 -21.78
CA SER A 287 -2.06 -0.49 -22.36
C SER A 287 -0.85 -0.07 -23.18
N PHE A 288 0.20 -0.87 -23.12
CA PHE A 288 1.38 -0.76 -23.96
C PHE A 288 1.63 -2.08 -24.69
N SER A 289 1.94 -2.03 -25.98
CA SER A 289 2.12 -3.21 -26.82
C SER A 289 3.58 -3.37 -27.24
N LYS A 290 4.39 -4.08 -26.44
CA LYS A 290 5.68 -4.58 -26.91
C LYS A 290 5.42 -5.86 -27.73
N ASN A 291 5.60 -5.82 -29.06
CA ASN A 291 5.36 -6.95 -29.98
C ASN A 291 3.88 -7.30 -30.23
N GLY A 292 2.99 -6.31 -30.25
CA GLY A 292 1.61 -6.45 -30.76
C GLY A 292 0.58 -7.04 -29.79
N LYS A 293 0.95 -7.36 -28.54
CA LYS A 293 -0.02 -7.73 -27.48
C LYS A 293 -0.17 -6.60 -26.47
N PRO A 294 -1.34 -5.95 -26.37
CA PRO A 294 -1.57 -4.91 -25.39
C PRO A 294 -1.58 -5.51 -23.99
N ARG A 295 -0.78 -4.94 -23.09
CA ARG A 295 -0.80 -5.25 -21.66
C ARG A 295 -0.87 -3.98 -20.87
N PHE A 296 -1.54 -4.04 -19.71
CA PHE A 296 -1.55 -2.92 -18.79
C PHE A 296 -0.12 -2.47 -18.45
N ASN A 297 0.12 -1.17 -18.51
CA ASN A 297 1.40 -0.58 -18.17
C ASN A 297 1.19 0.60 -17.20
N ALA A 298 1.85 0.52 -16.05
CA ALA A 298 1.75 1.50 -14.97
C ALA A 298 2.20 2.91 -15.39
N ALA A 299 3.26 3.03 -16.18
CA ALA A 299 3.76 4.30 -16.66
C ALA A 299 2.83 4.93 -17.70
N VAL A 300 2.21 4.11 -18.56
CA VAL A 300 1.15 4.56 -19.49
C VAL A 300 -0.07 5.04 -18.73
N PHE A 301 -0.48 4.34 -17.67
CA PHE A 301 -1.56 4.80 -16.79
C PHE A 301 -1.28 6.22 -16.27
N ASP A 302 -0.09 6.46 -15.71
CA ASP A 302 0.31 7.79 -15.23
C ASP A 302 0.22 8.84 -16.35
N ALA A 303 0.74 8.50 -17.53
CA ALA A 303 0.81 9.41 -18.67
C ALA A 303 -0.59 9.81 -19.18
N GLN A 304 -1.43 8.82 -19.45
CA GLN A 304 -2.78 9.05 -19.99
C GLN A 304 -3.69 9.74 -18.97
N MET A 305 -3.66 9.34 -17.69
CA MET A 305 -4.49 9.96 -16.66
C MET A 305 -4.11 11.43 -16.42
N VAL A 306 -2.82 11.72 -16.24
CA VAL A 306 -2.36 13.10 -15.97
C VAL A 306 -2.51 14.00 -17.19
N ALA A 307 -2.31 13.49 -18.41
CA ALA A 307 -2.54 14.29 -19.61
C ALA A 307 -4.04 14.58 -19.81
N SER A 308 -4.90 13.57 -19.61
CA SER A 308 -6.35 13.70 -19.78
C SER A 308 -7.00 14.63 -18.76
N SER A 309 -6.47 14.67 -17.52
CA SER A 309 -6.97 15.58 -16.48
C SER A 309 -6.71 17.05 -16.80
N LYS A 310 -5.64 17.35 -17.55
CA LYS A 310 -5.24 18.72 -17.93
C LYS A 310 -5.97 19.29 -19.13
N LEU A 311 -6.81 18.50 -19.81
CA LEU A 311 -7.58 18.98 -20.96
C LEU A 311 -8.67 19.96 -20.51
N SER A 312 -8.80 21.07 -21.24
CA SER A 312 -10.01 21.90 -21.13
C SER A 312 -11.20 21.19 -21.76
N GLN A 313 -12.42 21.55 -21.37
CA GLN A 313 -13.61 20.91 -21.92
C GLN A 313 -13.74 21.08 -23.45
N ALA A 314 -13.28 22.22 -23.98
CA ALA A 314 -13.26 22.48 -25.42
C ALA A 314 -12.27 21.54 -26.14
N LYS A 315 -11.05 21.40 -25.63
CA LYS A 315 -10.04 20.51 -26.21
C LYS A 315 -10.46 19.04 -26.14
N TYR A 316 -11.03 18.62 -25.01
CA TYR A 316 -11.55 17.27 -24.87
C TYR A 316 -12.64 16.96 -25.92
N LYS A 317 -13.59 17.87 -26.13
CA LYS A 317 -14.64 17.69 -27.15
C LYS A 317 -14.06 17.59 -28.57
N ALA A 318 -13.07 18.43 -28.90
CA ALA A 318 -12.43 18.39 -30.20
C ALA A 318 -11.67 17.07 -30.43
N LEU A 319 -10.92 16.59 -29.42
CA LEU A 319 -10.25 15.28 -29.48
C LEU A 319 -11.24 14.13 -29.59
N LEU A 320 -12.39 14.21 -28.92
CA LEU A 320 -13.43 13.19 -29.00
C LEU A 320 -14.05 13.11 -30.41
N SER A 321 -14.18 14.24 -31.11
CA SER A 321 -14.59 14.24 -32.52
C SER A 321 -13.56 13.59 -33.44
N ASN A 322 -12.28 13.60 -33.05
CA ASN A 322 -11.15 13.02 -33.79
C ASN A 322 -10.59 11.77 -33.09
N VAL A 323 -11.44 10.96 -32.44
CA VAL A 323 -10.98 9.86 -31.58
C VAL A 323 -10.16 8.80 -32.34
N SER A 324 -10.47 8.58 -33.62
CA SER A 324 -9.73 7.64 -34.47
C SER A 324 -8.29 8.10 -34.68
N GLU A 325 -8.09 9.40 -34.89
CA GLU A 325 -6.76 10.01 -35.04
C GLU A 325 -5.97 9.94 -33.73
N VAL A 326 -6.62 10.19 -32.58
CA VAL A 326 -5.99 10.00 -31.25
C VAL A 326 -5.48 8.57 -31.07
N GLN A 327 -6.27 7.58 -31.49
CA GLN A 327 -5.93 6.17 -31.36
C GLN A 327 -4.84 5.71 -32.35
N GLU A 328 -4.80 6.31 -33.54
CA GLU A 328 -3.78 6.07 -34.55
C GLU A 328 -2.44 6.69 -34.13
N GLU A 329 -2.43 7.97 -33.76
CA GLU A 329 -1.26 8.65 -33.22
C GLU A 329 -0.71 7.97 -31.95
N TYR A 330 -1.58 7.44 -31.09
CA TYR A 330 -1.13 6.70 -29.90
C TYR A 330 -0.53 5.34 -30.26
N LYS A 331 -0.97 4.72 -31.35
CA LYS A 331 -0.39 3.49 -31.86
C LYS A 331 1.02 3.77 -32.40
N ASP A 332 1.19 4.84 -33.15
CA ASP A 332 2.50 5.24 -33.69
C ASP A 332 3.46 5.67 -32.56
N LEU A 333 2.94 6.37 -31.54
CA LEU A 333 3.72 6.73 -30.35
C LEU A 333 4.25 5.51 -29.58
N GLN A 334 3.59 4.35 -29.65
CA GLN A 334 4.11 3.12 -29.04
C GLN A 334 5.36 2.58 -29.74
N GLU A 335 5.67 3.06 -30.95
CA GLU A 335 6.88 2.73 -31.71
C GLU A 335 8.00 3.79 -31.54
N ASP A 336 7.73 4.92 -30.88
CA ASP A 336 8.71 5.97 -30.59
C ASP A 336 9.73 5.53 -29.52
N ASP A 337 11.02 5.50 -29.87
CA ASP A 337 12.09 5.03 -28.97
C ASP A 337 12.14 5.76 -27.63
N GLU A 338 11.90 7.08 -27.62
CA GLU A 338 11.89 7.87 -26.39
C GLU A 338 10.69 7.53 -25.50
N PHE A 339 9.50 7.39 -26.10
CA PHE A 339 8.31 6.96 -25.39
C PHE A 339 8.48 5.55 -24.82
N ILE A 340 8.95 4.60 -25.63
CA ILE A 340 9.23 3.22 -25.20
C ILE A 340 10.16 3.23 -23.98
N LYS A 341 11.29 3.94 -24.04
CA LYS A 341 12.22 4.06 -22.91
C LYS A 341 11.51 4.63 -21.67
N SER A 342 10.74 5.70 -21.83
CA SER A 342 10.07 6.38 -20.72
C SER A 342 8.97 5.56 -20.00
N VAL A 343 8.47 4.50 -20.64
CA VAL A 343 7.44 3.60 -20.10
C VAL A 343 7.94 2.17 -19.81
N THR A 344 9.22 1.88 -20.08
CA THR A 344 9.81 0.54 -19.86
C THR A 344 11.08 0.54 -19.02
N LEU A 345 11.86 1.64 -19.00
CA LEU A 345 13.14 1.72 -18.29
C LEU A 345 13.13 2.90 -17.33
N ALA A 346 13.66 2.69 -16.12
CA ALA A 346 13.79 3.72 -15.07
C ALA A 346 12.54 4.61 -14.96
N THR A 347 11.36 3.97 -14.93
CA THR A 347 10.07 4.68 -15.08
C THR A 347 9.74 5.59 -13.89
N SER A 348 10.42 5.40 -12.77
CA SER A 348 10.40 6.26 -11.59
C SER A 348 11.30 7.49 -11.70
N ASP A 349 12.13 7.63 -12.73
CA ASP A 349 12.93 8.83 -12.90
C ASP A 349 12.07 10.02 -13.32
N LYS A 350 12.40 11.20 -12.78
CA LYS A 350 11.66 12.44 -13.06
C LYS A 350 11.62 12.76 -14.55
N ALA A 351 12.73 12.54 -15.26
CA ALA A 351 12.82 12.74 -16.71
C ALA A 351 11.89 11.78 -17.47
N SER A 352 11.89 10.49 -17.13
CA SER A 352 11.00 9.48 -17.73
C SER A 352 9.52 9.79 -17.47
N LEU A 353 9.17 10.16 -16.24
CA LEU A 353 7.82 10.58 -15.84
C LEU A 353 7.33 11.81 -16.59
N GLN A 354 8.15 12.87 -16.65
CA GLN A 354 7.79 14.08 -17.37
C GLN A 354 7.74 13.83 -18.89
N GLY A 355 8.69 13.06 -19.42
CA GLY A 355 8.77 12.72 -20.84
C GLY A 355 7.53 12.01 -21.35
N ARG A 356 7.08 10.94 -20.66
CA ARG A 356 5.88 10.20 -21.08
C ARG A 356 4.61 11.05 -21.03
N ILE A 357 4.45 11.87 -19.99
CA ILE A 357 3.30 12.79 -19.87
C ILE A 357 3.36 13.87 -20.96
N HIS A 358 4.56 14.36 -21.27
CA HIS A 358 4.76 15.36 -22.32
C HIS A 358 4.43 14.79 -23.70
N LYS A 359 4.86 13.57 -24.04
CA LYS A 359 4.57 12.92 -25.32
C LYS A 359 3.06 12.74 -25.54
N ILE A 360 2.32 12.27 -24.53
CA ILE A 360 0.83 12.20 -24.61
C ILE A 360 0.21 13.59 -24.74
N SER A 361 0.72 14.58 -24.00
CA SER A 361 0.22 15.94 -24.10
C SER A 361 0.53 16.60 -25.46
N ALA A 362 1.63 16.22 -26.11
CA ALA A 362 2.02 16.68 -27.44
C ALA A 362 1.12 16.05 -28.51
N LEU A 363 0.83 14.75 -28.39
CA LEU A 363 -0.18 14.06 -29.21
C LEU A 363 -1.53 14.76 -29.15
N PHE A 364 -2.01 15.14 -27.97
CA PHE A 364 -3.25 15.90 -27.88
C PHE A 364 -3.18 17.26 -28.57
N LYS A 365 -2.02 17.93 -28.59
CA LYS A 365 -1.86 19.23 -29.23
C LYS A 365 -1.67 19.17 -30.75
N SER A 366 -1.21 18.05 -31.31
CA SER A 366 -1.09 17.92 -32.76
C SER A 366 -2.47 17.82 -33.42
N ILE A 367 -3.47 17.32 -32.69
CA ILE A 367 -4.83 17.11 -33.19
C ILE A 367 -5.74 18.33 -32.97
N VAL A 368 -5.53 19.13 -31.91
CA VAL A 368 -6.44 20.26 -31.53
C VAL A 368 -5.78 21.55 -31.07
#